data_AF-A0A7C3KSQ0-F1
#
_entry.id   AF-A0A7C3KSQ0-F1
#
_cell.length_a   1.000
_cell.length_b   1.000
_cell.length_c   1.000
_cell.angle_alpha   90.00
_cell.angle_beta   90.00
_cell.angle_gamma   90.00
#
_symmetry.space_group_name_H-M   'P 1'
#
loop_
_entity.id
_entity.type
_entity.pdbx_description
1 polymer ?
#
loop_
_entity_poly.entity_id
_entity_poly.type
_entity_poly.pdbx_seq_one_letter_code
_entity_poly.pdbx_strand_id
1 'polypeptide(L)'
;MRTIALTRKKSFYEGIVLDLLSKMERGSLNLALPSGESFLLGDQQGISASIAIKDPEFFKRCVLYGDIGFGEAYVDGLWDTDNITQVIKWFLLNINNAPGISGSTVKSLALNLLKLFNKASHWKRANTLSGSRR
;
A
#
# COMPACT_ATOMS: atom_id res chain seq x y z
N MET A 1 24.51 28.63 -8.79
CA MET A 1 23.15 28.11 -8.59
C MET A 1 23.11 27.38 -7.26
N ARG A 2 22.32 27.84 -6.28
CA ARG A 2 22.15 27.15 -4.99
C ARG A 2 21.00 26.17 -5.12
N THR A 3 21.29 24.86 -5.13
CA THR A 3 20.28 23.82 -5.03
C THR A 3 19.77 23.80 -3.59
N ILE A 4 18.59 24.36 -3.35
CA ILE A 4 17.90 24.22 -2.06
C ILE A 4 17.34 22.80 -2.03
N ALA A 5 18.01 21.88 -1.32
CA ALA A 5 17.45 20.59 -0.99
C ALA A 5 16.32 20.81 0.03
N LEU A 6 15.07 20.83 -0.44
CA LEU A 6 13.90 20.86 0.43
C LEU A 6 13.75 19.49 1.08
N THR A 7 14.20 19.35 2.33
CA THR A 7 13.99 18.13 3.13
C THR A 7 12.50 17.94 3.41
N ARG A 8 11.83 17.09 2.62
CA ARG A 8 10.42 16.74 2.82
C ARG A 8 10.26 15.94 4.12
N LYS A 9 9.36 16.37 4.99
CA LYS A 9 8.94 15.60 6.17
C LYS A 9 8.09 14.40 5.71
N LYS A 10 8.48 13.17 6.07
CA LYS A 10 7.71 11.95 5.79
C LYS A 10 6.30 12.08 6.39
N SER A 11 5.28 11.68 5.63
CA SER A 11 3.90 11.70 6.14
C SER A 11 3.69 10.58 7.16
N PHE A 12 2.68 10.72 8.02
CA PHE A 12 2.31 9.67 8.99
C PHE A 12 2.03 8.32 8.30
N TYR A 13 1.24 8.34 7.22
CA TYR A 13 0.90 7.13 6.45
C TYR A 13 2.13 6.50 5.78
N GLU A 14 3.02 7.33 5.24
CA GLU A 14 4.29 6.88 4.66
C GLU A 14 5.15 6.16 5.70
N GLY A 15 5.27 6.73 6.90
CA GLY A 15 6.00 6.09 8.00
C GLY A 15 5.46 4.70 8.37
N ILE A 16 4.12 4.55 8.44
CA ILE A 16 3.48 3.25 8.74
C ILE A 16 3.79 2.22 7.66
N VAL A 17 3.64 2.59 6.38
CA VAL A 17 3.85 1.64 5.28
C VAL A 17 5.33 1.25 5.17
N LEU A 18 6.25 2.20 5.33
CA LEU A 18 7.68 1.91 5.31
C LEU A 18 8.10 1.02 6.50
N ASP A 19 7.57 1.25 7.70
CA ASP A 19 7.79 0.38 8.86
C ASP A 19 7.27 -1.04 8.60
N LEU A 20 6.07 -1.18 8.03
CA LEU A 20 5.51 -2.48 7.67
C LEU A 20 6.38 -3.22 6.64
N LEU A 21 6.79 -2.55 5.57
CA LEU A 21 7.61 -3.13 4.51
C LEU A 21 9.02 -3.48 5.00
N SER A 22 9.59 -2.71 5.93
CA SER A 22 10.92 -2.97 6.50
C SER A 22 11.00 -4.27 7.31
N LYS A 23 9.86 -4.79 7.79
CA LYS A 23 9.77 -6.06 8.54
C LYS A 23 9.66 -7.28 7.62
N MET A 24 9.59 -7.08 6.31
CA MET A 24 9.53 -8.15 5.32
C MET A 24 10.95 -8.50 4.86
N GLU A 25 11.56 -9.45 5.57
CA GLU A 25 12.99 -9.76 5.45
C GLU A 25 13.34 -10.69 4.29
N ARG A 26 12.38 -11.40 3.69
CA ARG A 26 12.70 -12.42 2.66
C ARG A 26 12.57 -11.84 1.27
N GLY A 27 13.54 -12.11 0.40
CA GLY A 27 13.53 -11.58 -0.95
C GLY A 27 14.19 -10.22 -1.06
N SER A 28 14.01 -9.58 -2.21
CA SER A 28 14.46 -8.22 -2.48
C SER A 28 13.27 -7.38 -2.95
N LEU A 29 13.03 -6.24 -2.32
CA LEU A 29 12.12 -5.22 -2.83
C LEU A 29 12.87 -3.91 -3.02
N ASN A 30 12.96 -3.46 -4.27
CA ASN A 30 13.41 -2.12 -4.62
C ASN A 30 12.21 -1.17 -4.60
N LEU A 31 12.19 -0.24 -3.65
CA LEU A 31 11.12 0.74 -3.47
C LEU A 31 11.62 2.14 -3.82
N ALA A 32 11.12 2.73 -4.90
CA ALA A 32 11.40 4.12 -5.28
C ALA A 32 10.25 5.04 -4.84
N LEU A 33 10.59 6.16 -4.21
CA LEU A 33 9.65 7.19 -3.77
C LEU A 33 9.55 8.36 -4.77
N PRO A 34 8.43 9.11 -4.78
CA PRO A 34 8.30 10.32 -5.60
C PRO A 34 9.32 11.40 -5.25
N SER A 35 9.92 11.34 -4.05
CA SER A 35 10.98 12.25 -3.59
C SER A 35 12.34 11.97 -4.25
N GLY A 36 12.49 10.85 -4.97
CA GLY A 36 13.77 10.35 -5.46
C GLY A 36 14.54 9.48 -4.45
N GLU A 37 14.05 9.34 -3.21
CA GLU A 37 14.59 8.37 -2.24
C GLU A 37 14.28 6.95 -2.74
N SER A 38 15.22 6.03 -2.55
CA SER A 38 15.04 4.62 -2.89
C SER A 38 15.50 3.73 -1.74
N PHE A 39 14.77 2.64 -1.49
CA PHE A 39 15.08 1.65 -0.48
C PHE A 39 15.24 0.28 -1.12
N LEU A 40 16.21 -0.48 -0.62
CA LEU A 40 16.32 -1.90 -0.87
C LEU A 40 15.96 -2.62 0.43
N LEU A 41 14.88 -3.40 0.38
CA LEU A 41 14.34 -4.14 1.53
C LEU A 41 14.53 -5.64 1.35
N GLY A 42 14.67 -6.35 2.47
CA GLY A 42 14.85 -7.81 2.52
C GLY A 42 16.32 -8.27 2.53
N ASP A 43 16.52 -9.58 2.45
CA ASP A 43 17.80 -10.30 2.56
C ASP A 43 18.58 -10.41 1.26
N GLN A 44 18.03 -9.87 0.17
CA GLN A 44 18.62 -9.85 -1.17
C GLN A 44 18.76 -11.25 -1.81
N GLN A 45 17.95 -12.22 -1.38
CA GLN A 45 18.01 -13.60 -1.88
C GLN A 45 16.70 -14.04 -2.53
N GLY A 46 16.77 -14.80 -3.63
CA GLY A 46 15.59 -15.38 -4.25
C GLY A 46 14.73 -14.37 -5.03
N ILE A 47 13.48 -14.16 -4.60
CA ILE A 47 12.52 -13.30 -5.33
C ILE A 47 12.99 -11.84 -5.29
N SER A 48 13.02 -11.19 -6.45
CA SER A 48 13.33 -9.76 -6.59
C SER A 48 12.16 -9.03 -7.25
N ALA A 49 11.71 -7.96 -6.60
CA ALA A 49 10.58 -7.13 -7.01
C ALA A 49 10.95 -5.64 -6.99
N SER A 50 10.24 -4.85 -7.80
CA SER A 50 10.36 -3.39 -7.84
C SER A 50 8.99 -2.72 -7.65
N ILE A 51 8.95 -1.62 -6.91
CA ILE A 51 7.78 -0.75 -6.76
C ILE A 51 8.27 0.69 -6.93
N ALA A 52 7.68 1.41 -7.87
CA ALA A 52 7.87 2.84 -8.05
C ALA A 52 6.60 3.56 -7.62
N ILE A 53 6.64 4.25 -6.47
CA ILE A 53 5.52 5.08 -6.01
C ILE A 53 5.57 6.39 -6.80
N LYS A 54 4.45 6.71 -7.46
CA LYS A 54 4.27 7.92 -8.27
C LYS A 54 3.57 9.03 -7.49
N ASP A 55 2.64 8.66 -6.61
CA ASP A 55 1.84 9.61 -5.82
C ASP A 55 1.80 9.22 -4.31
N PRO A 56 2.04 10.15 -3.37
CA PRO A 56 1.94 9.89 -1.93
C PRO A 56 0.57 9.42 -1.41
N GLU A 57 -0.53 9.63 -2.14
CA GLU A 57 -1.86 9.09 -1.77
C GLU A 57 -1.85 7.56 -1.72
N PHE A 58 -0.91 6.90 -2.41
CA PHE A 58 -0.63 5.46 -2.27
C PHE A 58 -0.56 5.02 -0.80
N PHE A 59 0.19 5.75 0.03
CA PHE A 59 0.42 5.36 1.42
C PHE A 59 -0.87 5.40 2.23
N LYS A 60 -1.69 6.43 1.99
CA LYS A 60 -2.98 6.58 2.66
C LYS A 60 -3.94 5.48 2.23
N ARG A 61 -3.98 5.11 0.95
CA ARG A 61 -4.80 3.98 0.47
C ARG A 61 -4.39 2.65 1.08
N CYS A 62 -3.08 2.38 1.16
CA CYS A 62 -2.58 1.15 1.79
C CYS A 62 -3.00 1.05 3.26
N VAL A 63 -2.88 2.14 4.03
CA VAL A 63 -3.24 2.13 5.46
C VAL A 63 -4.75 2.02 5.68
N LEU A 64 -5.57 2.69 4.86
CA LEU A 64 -7.02 2.74 5.05
C LEU A 64 -7.76 1.54 4.49
N TYR A 65 -7.27 0.95 3.40
CA TYR A 65 -7.98 -0.08 2.62
C TYR A 65 -7.16 -1.37 2.42
N GLY A 66 -5.95 -1.46 2.98
CA GLY A 66 -5.15 -2.69 2.97
C GLY A 66 -4.75 -3.15 1.57
N ASP A 67 -4.90 -4.45 1.32
CA ASP A 67 -4.59 -5.13 0.06
C ASP A 67 -5.47 -4.64 -1.11
N ILE A 68 -6.75 -4.35 -0.84
CA ILE A 68 -7.64 -3.71 -1.83
C ILE A 68 -7.10 -2.33 -2.21
N GLY A 69 -6.74 -1.53 -1.20
CA GLY A 69 -6.16 -0.20 -1.41
C GLY A 69 -4.87 -0.22 -2.22
N PHE A 70 -4.02 -1.23 -1.98
CA PHE A 70 -2.79 -1.45 -2.72
C PHE A 70 -3.07 -1.78 -4.20
N GLY A 71 -4.03 -2.67 -4.48
CA GLY A 71 -4.42 -3.04 -5.83
C GLY A 71 -5.11 -1.90 -6.59
N GLU A 72 -6.07 -1.21 -5.98
CA GLU A 72 -6.73 -0.05 -6.59
C GLU A 72 -5.72 1.08 -6.84
N ALA A 73 -4.74 1.29 -5.96
CA ALA A 73 -3.68 2.27 -6.17
C ALA A 73 -2.78 1.92 -7.37
N TYR A 74 -2.62 0.64 -7.72
CA TYR A 74 -1.91 0.22 -8.92
C TYR A 74 -2.73 0.55 -10.18
N VAL A 75 -4.01 0.20 -10.17
CA VAL A 75 -4.95 0.48 -11.28
C VAL A 75 -5.08 1.98 -11.53
N ASP A 76 -5.12 2.78 -10.47
CA ASP A 76 -5.20 4.24 -10.54
C ASP A 76 -3.84 4.91 -10.83
N GLY A 77 -2.76 4.13 -11.01
CA GLY A 77 -1.45 4.62 -11.39
C GLY A 77 -0.69 5.39 -10.29
N LEU A 78 -1.07 5.22 -9.02
CA LEU A 78 -0.38 5.85 -7.88
C LEU A 78 0.96 5.19 -7.59
N TRP A 79 1.14 3.95 -8.02
CA TRP A 79 2.42 3.26 -8.04
C TRP A 79 2.47 2.29 -9.24
N ASP A 80 3.67 1.84 -9.59
CA ASP A 80 3.90 0.97 -10.74
C ASP A 80 5.07 0.02 -10.50
N THR A 81 5.27 -0.94 -11.40
CA THR A 81 6.30 -1.97 -11.30
C THR A 81 6.63 -2.54 -12.67
N ASP A 82 7.86 -3.01 -12.84
CA ASP A 82 8.26 -3.72 -14.06
C ASP A 82 7.60 -5.09 -14.16
N ASN A 83 7.20 -5.68 -13.02
CA ASN A 83 6.59 -6.99 -12.97
C ASN A 83 5.71 -7.18 -11.74
N ILE A 84 4.40 -6.99 -11.94
CA ILE A 84 3.38 -7.18 -10.89
C ILE A 84 3.41 -8.59 -10.28
N THR A 85 3.76 -9.62 -11.07
CA THR A 85 3.84 -11.00 -10.57
C THR A 85 4.95 -11.14 -9.52
N GLN A 86 6.08 -10.47 -9.71
CA GLN A 86 7.19 -10.52 -8.73
C GLN A 86 6.81 -9.81 -7.43
N VAL A 87 6.11 -8.68 -7.51
CA VAL A 87 5.60 -7.96 -6.34
C VAL A 87 4.67 -8.85 -5.52
N ILE A 88 3.69 -9.50 -6.17
CA ILE A 88 2.77 -10.40 -5.47
C ILE A 88 3.51 -11.60 -4.87
N LYS A 89 4.45 -12.22 -5.60
CA LYS A 89 5.29 -13.30 -5.06
C LYS A 89 6.08 -12.87 -3.83
N TRP A 90 6.65 -11.68 -3.85
CA TRP A 90 7.43 -11.14 -2.72
C TRP A 90 6.55 -10.90 -1.49
N PHE A 91 5.33 -10.36 -1.66
CA PHE A 91 4.37 -10.25 -0.56
C PHE A 91 4.01 -11.63 0.00
N LEU A 92 3.64 -12.60 -0.85
CA LEU A 92 3.30 -13.97 -0.44
C LEU A 92 4.44 -14.66 0.32
N LEU A 93 5.69 -14.42 -0.06
CA LEU A 93 6.88 -14.94 0.63
C LEU A 93 6.98 -14.46 2.09
N ASN A 94 6.48 -13.25 2.36
CA ASN A 94 6.54 -12.58 3.66
C ASN A 94 5.25 -12.69 4.49
N ILE A 95 4.12 -13.14 3.92
CA ILE A 95 2.83 -13.32 4.63
C ILE A 95 2.93 -14.23 5.86
N ASN A 96 3.78 -15.26 5.81
CA ASN A 96 3.93 -16.21 6.92
C ASN A 96 4.81 -15.71 8.07
N ASN A 97 5.57 -14.63 7.86
CA ASN A 97 6.55 -14.10 8.82
C ASN A 97 6.27 -12.65 9.24
N ALA A 98 5.28 -11.97 8.66
CA ALA A 98 4.82 -10.68 9.14
C ALA A 98 3.74 -10.89 10.22
N PRO A 99 4.04 -10.71 11.53
CA PRO A 99 3.00 -10.62 12.55
C PRO A 99 2.16 -9.38 12.24
N GLY A 100 1.02 -9.60 11.61
CA GLY A 100 0.24 -8.55 10.95
C GLY A 100 -0.23 -8.89 9.54
N ILE A 101 0.10 -10.08 9.01
CA ILE A 101 -0.48 -10.61 7.75
C ILE A 101 -1.00 -12.06 7.90
N SER A 102 -0.73 -12.72 9.04
CA SER A 102 -1.45 -13.94 9.40
C SER A 102 -2.88 -13.62 9.83
N GLY A 103 -3.84 -14.21 9.12
CA GLY A 103 -5.26 -13.88 9.10
C GLY A 103 -6.08 -14.12 10.38
N SER A 104 -5.55 -13.92 11.59
CA SER A 104 -6.34 -13.89 12.82
C SER A 104 -6.43 -12.48 13.43
N THR A 105 -5.33 -11.73 13.48
CA THR A 105 -5.32 -10.35 14.04
C THR A 105 -5.71 -9.31 12.99
N VAL A 106 -5.32 -9.50 11.73
CA VAL A 106 -5.80 -8.68 10.59
C VAL A 106 -7.28 -8.88 10.36
N LYS A 107 -7.80 -10.10 10.58
CA LYS A 107 -9.25 -10.32 10.59
C LYS A 107 -9.91 -9.46 11.66
N SER A 108 -9.38 -9.36 12.87
CA SER A 108 -9.96 -8.46 13.90
C SER A 108 -9.96 -6.98 13.47
N LEU A 109 -8.86 -6.48 12.91
CA LEU A 109 -8.74 -5.08 12.49
C LEU A 109 -9.58 -4.78 11.24
N ALA A 110 -9.51 -5.64 10.22
CA ALA A 110 -10.32 -5.57 9.01
C ALA A 110 -11.81 -5.79 9.30
N LEU A 111 -12.19 -6.68 10.21
CA LEU A 111 -13.60 -6.85 10.65
C LEU A 111 -14.10 -5.60 11.40
N ASN A 112 -13.25 -4.93 12.19
CA ASN A 112 -13.61 -3.67 12.85
C ASN A 112 -13.70 -2.50 11.86
N LEU A 113 -12.80 -2.43 10.88
CA LEU A 113 -12.84 -1.43 9.80
C LEU A 113 -14.02 -1.67 8.84
N LEU A 114 -14.35 -2.91 8.48
CA LEU A 114 -15.52 -3.27 7.69
C LEU A 114 -16.83 -2.97 8.43
N LYS A 115 -16.89 -3.11 9.77
CA LYS A 115 -18.04 -2.67 10.57
C LYS A 115 -18.21 -1.14 10.54
N LEU A 116 -17.13 -0.39 10.63
CA LEU A 116 -17.16 1.08 10.50
C LEU A 116 -17.51 1.51 9.06
N PHE A 117 -17.00 0.80 8.06
CA PHE A 117 -17.26 1.08 6.65
C PHE A 117 -18.69 0.70 6.24
N ASN A 118 -19.27 -0.38 6.78
CA ASN A 118 -20.69 -0.68 6.61
C ASN A 118 -21.57 0.41 7.23
N LYS A 119 -21.19 0.94 8.40
CA LYS A 119 -21.89 2.07 9.05
C LYS A 119 -21.80 3.35 8.22
N ALA A 120 -20.65 3.62 7.59
CA ALA A 120 -20.44 4.78 6.71
C ALA A 120 -21.04 4.59 5.29
N SER A 121 -21.09 3.37 4.78
CA SER A 121 -21.70 2.97 3.49
C SER A 121 -23.21 3.16 3.51
N HIS A 122 -23.87 2.89 4.65
CA HIS A 122 -25.29 3.24 4.82
C HIS A 122 -25.56 4.75 4.71
N TRP A 123 -24.59 5.60 5.06
CA TRP A 123 -24.74 7.06 4.94
C TRP A 123 -24.41 7.58 3.53
N LYS A 124 -23.69 6.81 2.71
CA LYS A 124 -23.33 7.16 1.32
C LYS A 124 -24.17 6.44 0.25
N ARG A 125 -25.13 5.61 0.64
CA ARG A 125 -26.18 5.05 -0.24
C ARG A 125 -27.44 5.92 -0.32
N ALA A 126 -27.30 7.22 -0.07
CA ALA A 126 -28.24 8.24 -0.51
C ALA A 126 -27.71 8.95 -1.78
N ASN A 127 -27.12 8.20 -2.71
CA ASN A 127 -26.95 8.64 -4.09
C ASN A 127 -28.04 7.97 -4.93
N THR A 128 -28.93 8.82 -5.41
CA THR A 128 -30.24 8.56 -5.99
C THR A 128 -30.20 7.72 -7.27
N LEU A 129 -31.02 6.67 -7.31
CA LEU A 129 -31.46 6.01 -8.55
C LEU A 129 -32.57 6.86 -9.19
N SER A 130 -32.19 7.97 -9.82
CA SER A 130 -33.12 8.74 -10.67
C SER A 130 -32.35 9.40 -11.81
N GLY A 131 -32.12 8.65 -12.89
CA GLY A 131 -31.43 9.19 -14.06
C GLY A 131 -31.30 8.28 -15.28
N SER A 132 -31.82 7.06 -15.27
CA SER A 132 -31.87 6.22 -16.49
C SER A 132 -33.28 5.71 -16.75
N ARG A 133 -34.13 6.63 -17.23
CA ARG A 133 -35.27 6.37 -18.12
C ARG A 133 -35.91 7.70 -18.55
N ARG A 134 -35.36 8.30 -19.61
CA ARG A 134 -36.04 8.88 -20.79
C ARG A 134 -35.03 9.67 -21.62
#